data_AF-A0A246TPA8-F1
#
_entry.id   AF-A0A246TPA8-F1
#
_cell.length_a   1.000
_cell.length_b   1.000
_cell.length_c   1.000
_cell.angle_alpha   90.00
_cell.angle_beta   90.00
_cell.angle_gamma   90.00
#
_symmetry.space_group_name_H-M   'P 1'
#
loop_
_entity.id
_entity.type
_entity.pdbx_description
1 polymer ?
#
loop_
_entity_poly.entity_id
_entity_poly.type
_entity_poly.pdbx_seq_one_letter_code
_entity_poly.pdbx_strand_id
1 'polypeptide(L)'
;MKHVVFALLLVAMVSCSDERQENDRKLRSILSWSATAAMILEARQTLFVPQGFARLSLERCSKEIDSLARQLTKTSPRDLSVEIDDLNKAIAAASADVASGRNEDAARQLENLRRMQDSLKAQSGASK
;
A
#
# COMPACT_ATOMS: atom_id res chain seq x y z
N MET A 1 -1.78 45.05 8.83
CA MET A 1 -1.22 44.15 7.78
C MET A 1 -0.20 43.14 8.32
N LYS A 2 0.75 43.51 9.20
CA LYS A 2 1.81 42.63 9.71
C LYS A 2 1.31 41.40 10.52
N HIS A 3 0.23 41.56 11.30
CA HIS A 3 -0.35 40.46 12.10
C HIS A 3 -1.22 39.47 11.28
N VAL A 4 -1.82 39.95 10.19
CA VAL A 4 -2.65 39.11 9.30
C VAL A 4 -1.77 38.14 8.50
N VAL A 5 -0.60 38.60 8.05
CA VAL A 5 0.41 37.75 7.39
C VAL A 5 0.94 36.67 8.32
N PHE A 6 1.18 37.00 9.60
CA PHE A 6 1.64 36.03 10.60
C PHE A 6 0.57 34.97 10.91
N ALA A 7 -0.70 35.36 11.01
CA ALA A 7 -1.80 34.42 11.21
C ALA A 7 -2.00 33.49 10.00
N LEU A 8 -1.90 34.00 8.78
CA LEU A 8 -1.96 33.19 7.55
C LEU A 8 -0.81 32.17 7.44
N LEU A 9 0.40 32.56 7.84
CA LEU A 9 1.56 31.66 7.88
C LEU A 9 1.39 30.51 8.89
N LEU A 10 0.82 30.80 10.06
CA LEU A 10 0.57 29.78 11.09
C LEU A 10 -0.52 28.79 10.65
N VAL A 11 -1.60 29.26 10.03
CA VAL A 11 -2.67 28.39 9.49
C VAL A 11 -2.14 27.50 8.36
N ALA A 12 -1.29 28.03 7.47
CA ALA A 12 -0.68 27.25 6.40
C ALA A 12 0.27 26.15 6.93
N MET A 13 1.04 26.45 7.98
CA MET A 13 1.92 25.47 8.65
C MET A 13 1.12 24.33 9.31
N VAL A 14 0.02 24.65 10.01
CA VAL A 14 -0.84 23.63 10.64
C VAL A 14 -1.52 22.76 9.59
N SER A 15 -2.06 23.34 8.52
CA SER A 15 -2.69 22.60 7.43
C SER A 15 -1.70 21.66 6.70
N CYS A 16 -0.46 22.10 6.47
CA CYS A 16 0.58 21.24 5.89
C CYS A 16 0.98 20.09 6.83
N SER A 17 0.99 20.32 8.14
CA SER A 17 1.29 19.27 9.13
C SER A 17 0.20 18.20 9.16
N ASP A 18 -1.07 18.60 9.09
CA ASP A 18 -2.21 17.68 9.10
C ASP A 18 -2.25 16.83 7.81
N GLU A 19 -2.05 17.44 6.64
CA GLU A 19 -1.99 16.71 5.37
C GLU A 19 -0.85 15.69 5.33
N ARG A 20 0.34 16.05 5.84
CA ARG A 20 1.48 15.14 5.92
C ARG A 20 1.18 13.98 6.87
N GLN A 21 0.63 14.27 8.05
CA GLN A 21 0.28 13.24 9.02
C GLN A 21 -0.80 12.29 8.48
N GLU A 22 -1.78 12.81 7.73
CA GLU A 22 -2.82 12.00 7.09
C GLU A 22 -2.24 11.08 6.00
N ASN A 23 -1.35 11.61 5.15
CA ASN A 23 -0.67 10.80 4.15
C ASN A 23 0.18 9.69 4.79
N ASP A 24 0.91 9.98 5.87
CA ASP A 24 1.68 8.97 6.60
C ASP A 24 0.80 7.86 7.19
N ARG A 25 -0.43 8.20 7.64
CA ARG A 25 -1.40 7.20 8.09
C ARG A 25 -1.90 6.34 6.93
N LYS A 26 -2.25 6.96 5.79
CA LYS A 26 -2.69 6.24 4.58
C LYS A 26 -1.61 5.29 4.06
N LEU A 27 -0.36 5.75 4.05
CA LEU A 27 0.79 4.95 3.62
C LEU A 27 1.06 3.76 4.54
N ARG A 28 0.96 3.95 5.86
CA ARG A 28 0.99 2.83 6.82
C ARG A 28 -0.16 1.85 6.61
N SER A 29 -1.35 2.34 6.30
CA SER A 29 -2.49 1.46 5.96
C SER A 29 -2.26 0.67 4.67
N ILE A 30 -1.68 1.28 3.64
CA ILE A 30 -1.27 0.58 2.40
C ILE A 30 -0.26 -0.52 2.73
N LEU A 31 0.78 -0.20 3.49
CA LEU A 31 1.77 -1.17 3.94
C LEU A 31 1.12 -2.31 4.74
N SER A 32 0.19 -2.00 5.65
CA SER A 32 -0.55 -3.00 6.41
C SER A 32 -1.38 -3.93 5.51
N TRP A 33 -2.12 -3.40 4.55
CA TRP A 33 -2.91 -4.21 3.61
C TRP A 33 -2.03 -5.07 2.71
N SER A 34 -0.89 -4.54 2.29
CA SER A 34 0.09 -5.30 1.51
C SER A 34 0.70 -6.45 2.33
N ALA A 35 1.01 -6.21 3.61
CA ALA A 35 1.52 -7.25 4.51
C ALA A 35 0.47 -8.36 4.71
N THR A 36 -0.80 -7.99 4.87
CA THR A 36 -1.92 -8.95 4.92
C THR A 36 -1.97 -9.81 3.66
N ALA A 37 -1.85 -9.20 2.47
CA ALA A 37 -1.79 -9.95 1.20
C ALA A 37 -0.62 -10.94 1.15
N ALA A 38 0.56 -10.54 1.62
CA ALA A 38 1.72 -11.41 1.70
C ALA A 38 1.49 -12.61 2.65
N MET A 39 0.90 -12.38 3.83
CA MET A 39 0.56 -13.44 4.79
C MET A 39 -0.45 -14.44 4.21
N ILE A 40 -1.45 -13.95 3.47
CA ILE A 40 -2.44 -14.83 2.81
C ILE A 40 -1.76 -15.70 1.76
N LEU A 41 -0.86 -15.14 0.94
CA LEU A 41 -0.13 -15.89 -0.08
C LEU A 41 0.79 -16.95 0.55
N GLU A 42 1.50 -16.59 1.62
CA GLU A 42 2.35 -17.53 2.36
C GLU A 42 1.54 -18.68 2.96
N ALA A 43 0.42 -18.38 3.62
CA ALA A 43 -0.47 -19.41 4.16
C ALA A 43 -1.15 -20.25 3.05
N ARG A 44 -1.34 -19.68 1.86
CA ARG A 44 -1.86 -20.41 0.69
C ARG A 44 -0.81 -21.38 0.14
N GLN A 45 0.48 -21.03 0.14
CA GLN A 45 1.57 -21.92 -0.31
C GLN A 45 1.65 -23.19 0.54
N THR A 46 1.42 -23.07 1.85
CA THR A 46 1.39 -24.21 2.77
C THR A 46 0.04 -24.94 2.80
N LEU A 47 -0.87 -24.62 1.87
CA LEU A 47 -2.24 -25.16 1.78
C LEU A 47 -3.10 -24.92 3.05
N PHE A 48 -2.68 -24.04 3.95
CA PHE A 48 -3.42 -23.74 5.18
C PHE A 48 -4.71 -22.97 4.89
N VAL A 49 -4.71 -22.17 3.82
CA VAL A 49 -5.85 -21.35 3.42
C VAL A 49 -6.48 -21.89 2.12
N PRO A 50 -7.81 -22.09 2.08
CA PRO A 50 -8.50 -22.50 0.86
C PRO A 50 -8.32 -21.48 -0.28
N GLN A 51 -8.22 -21.98 -1.51
CA GLN A 51 -8.01 -21.16 -2.71
C GLN A 51 -9.04 -20.04 -2.87
N GLY A 52 -10.33 -20.35 -2.67
CA GLY A 52 -11.41 -19.37 -2.78
C GLY A 52 -11.31 -18.24 -1.76
N PHE A 53 -10.93 -18.57 -0.52
CA PHE A 53 -10.66 -17.58 0.52
C PHE A 53 -9.47 -16.70 0.14
N ALA A 54 -8.33 -17.32 -0.22
CA ALA A 54 -7.12 -16.59 -0.59
C ALA A 54 -7.37 -15.59 -1.74
N ARG A 55 -8.07 -16.01 -2.80
CA ARG A 55 -8.45 -15.13 -3.92
C ARG A 55 -9.26 -13.92 -3.46
N LEU A 56 -10.35 -14.15 -2.72
CA LEU A 56 -11.24 -13.08 -2.26
C LEU A 56 -10.53 -12.11 -1.31
N SER A 57 -9.67 -12.63 -0.43
CA SER A 57 -8.90 -11.81 0.50
C SER A 57 -7.84 -10.96 -0.23
N LEU A 58 -7.19 -11.50 -1.27
CA LEU A 58 -6.26 -10.73 -2.11
C LEU A 58 -6.98 -9.64 -2.92
N GLU A 59 -8.14 -9.95 -3.51
CA GLU A 59 -9.00 -8.96 -4.17
C GLU A 59 -9.41 -7.83 -3.21
N ARG A 60 -9.73 -8.18 -1.95
CA ARG A 60 -10.06 -7.20 -0.92
C ARG A 60 -8.86 -6.31 -0.58
N CYS A 61 -7.67 -6.89 -0.40
CA CYS A 61 -6.45 -6.12 -0.14
C CYS A 61 -6.15 -5.15 -1.28
N SER A 62 -6.26 -5.60 -2.54
CA SER A 62 -6.05 -4.76 -3.71
C SER A 62 -7.03 -3.59 -3.78
N LYS A 63 -8.33 -3.83 -3.51
CA LYS A 63 -9.35 -2.76 -3.47
C LYS A 63 -9.08 -1.72 -2.39
N GLU A 64 -8.64 -2.14 -1.21
CA GLU A 64 -8.34 -1.22 -0.11
C GLU A 64 -7.10 -0.38 -0.40
N ILE A 65 -6.04 -0.97 -0.97
CA ILE A 65 -4.84 -0.25 -1.40
C ILE A 65 -5.19 0.77 -2.47
N ASP A 66 -5.94 0.38 -3.49
CA ASP A 66 -6.40 1.26 -4.57
C ASP A 66 -7.26 2.42 -4.04
N SER A 67 -8.14 2.15 -3.08
CA SER A 67 -8.93 3.18 -2.39
C SER A 67 -8.05 4.18 -1.63
N LEU A 68 -7.06 3.70 -0.88
CA LEU A 68 -6.12 4.54 -0.12
C LEU A 68 -5.19 5.33 -1.05
N ALA A 69 -4.73 4.72 -2.14
CA ALA A 69 -3.86 5.34 -3.13
C ALA A 69 -4.53 6.56 -3.77
N ARG A 70 -5.80 6.44 -4.17
CA ARG A 70 -6.61 7.57 -4.68
C ARG A 70 -6.81 8.71 -3.69
N GLN A 71 -6.70 8.42 -2.39
CA GLN A 71 -6.88 9.41 -1.32
C GLN A 71 -5.57 10.07 -0.90
N LEU A 72 -4.40 9.60 -1.36
CA LEU A 72 -3.13 10.27 -1.11
C LEU A 72 -3.15 11.64 -1.82
N THR A 73 -2.80 12.69 -1.09
CA THR A 73 -2.78 14.04 -1.68
C THR A 73 -1.65 14.16 -2.71
N LYS A 74 -1.79 15.12 -3.65
CA LYS A 74 -0.77 15.42 -4.70
C LYS A 74 0.62 15.76 -4.15
N THR A 75 0.73 16.01 -2.85
CA THR A 75 1.98 16.30 -2.14
C THR A 75 2.83 15.05 -1.90
N SER A 76 2.30 13.85 -2.18
CA SER A 76 3.08 12.61 -2.16
C SER A 76 4.09 12.58 -3.32
N PRO A 77 5.34 12.13 -3.11
CA PRO A 77 6.33 12.02 -4.18
C PRO A 77 5.79 11.19 -5.35
N ARG A 78 6.03 11.64 -6.58
CA ARG A 78 5.56 10.94 -7.80
C ARG A 78 5.98 9.48 -7.84
N ASP A 79 7.19 9.19 -7.35
CA ASP A 79 7.77 7.85 -7.31
C ASP A 79 6.97 6.92 -6.37
N LEU A 80 6.41 7.48 -5.28
CA LEU A 80 5.62 6.74 -4.31
C LEU A 80 4.29 6.25 -4.90
N SER A 81 3.67 7.05 -5.79
CA SER A 81 2.46 6.66 -6.50
C SER A 81 2.70 5.48 -7.43
N VAL A 82 3.84 5.47 -8.13
CA VAL A 82 4.20 4.39 -9.05
C VAL A 82 4.44 3.09 -8.28
N GLU A 83 5.15 3.16 -7.16
CA GLU A 83 5.38 1.97 -6.32
C GLU A 83 4.09 1.39 -5.74
N ILE A 84 3.17 2.24 -5.29
CA ILE A 84 1.88 1.79 -4.77
C ILE A 84 1.07 1.10 -5.88
N ASP A 85 1.07 1.65 -7.08
CA ASP A 85 0.40 1.05 -8.24
C ASP A 85 1.02 -0.31 -8.60
N ASP A 86 2.35 -0.41 -8.64
CA ASP A 86 3.04 -1.66 -8.96
C ASP A 86 2.84 -2.72 -7.87
N LEU A 87 2.86 -2.30 -6.60
CA LEU A 87 2.50 -3.15 -5.47
C LEU A 87 1.07 -3.68 -5.61
N ASN A 88 0.12 -2.82 -5.99
CA ASN A 88 -1.28 -3.22 -6.17
C ASN A 88 -1.46 -4.19 -7.35
N LYS A 89 -0.77 -3.94 -8.47
CA LYS A 89 -0.76 -4.85 -9.62
C LYS A 89 -0.23 -6.23 -9.25
N ALA A 90 0.80 -6.32 -8.42
CA ALA A 90 1.35 -7.59 -7.96
C ALA A 90 0.35 -8.39 -7.11
N ILE A 91 -0.41 -7.72 -6.23
CA ILE A 91 -1.48 -8.36 -5.45
C ILE A 91 -2.60 -8.86 -6.37
N ALA A 92 -3.00 -8.05 -7.37
CA ALA A 92 -4.01 -8.45 -8.35
C ALA A 92 -3.54 -9.65 -9.20
N ALA A 93 -2.29 -9.65 -9.65
CA ALA A 93 -1.68 -10.76 -10.37
C ALA A 93 -1.65 -12.03 -9.50
N ALA A 94 -1.22 -11.91 -8.24
CA ALA A 94 -1.20 -13.04 -7.31
C ALA A 94 -2.60 -13.62 -7.07
N SER A 95 -3.63 -12.77 -7.00
CA SER A 95 -5.02 -13.23 -6.92
C SER A 95 -5.43 -14.05 -8.14
N ALA A 96 -5.07 -13.59 -9.35
CA ALA A 96 -5.34 -14.31 -10.60
C ALA A 96 -4.57 -15.63 -10.71
N ASP A 97 -3.31 -15.66 -10.25
CA ASP A 97 -2.48 -16.87 -10.19
C ASP A 97 -3.08 -17.89 -9.22
N VAL A 98 -3.49 -17.46 -8.03
CA VAL A 98 -4.21 -18.29 -7.05
C VAL A 98 -5.52 -18.81 -7.65
N ALA A 99 -6.31 -17.96 -8.31
CA ALA A 99 -7.56 -18.37 -8.96
C ALA A 99 -7.35 -19.43 -10.04
N SER A 100 -6.22 -19.37 -10.73
CA SER A 100 -5.87 -20.29 -11.82
C SER A 100 -5.09 -21.53 -11.36
N GLY A 101 -4.79 -21.66 -10.07
CA GLY A 101 -3.98 -22.76 -9.54
C GLY A 101 -2.48 -22.67 -9.88
N ARG A 102 -2.00 -21.52 -10.36
CA ARG A 102 -0.59 -21.29 -10.71
C ARG A 102 0.23 -20.97 -9.46
N ASN A 103 0.46 -21.98 -8.62
CA ASN A 103 1.07 -21.80 -7.30
C ASN A 103 2.51 -21.26 -7.37
N GLU A 104 3.30 -21.66 -8.38
CA GLU A 104 4.67 -21.15 -8.59
C GLU A 104 4.67 -19.67 -8.97
N ASP A 105 3.71 -19.24 -9.81
CA ASP A 105 3.56 -17.83 -10.17
C ASP A 105 3.16 -17.00 -8.96
N ALA A 106 2.18 -17.49 -8.18
CA ALA A 106 1.79 -16.87 -6.92
C ALA A 106 2.96 -16.74 -5.92
N ALA A 107 3.88 -17.72 -5.91
CA ALA A 107 5.09 -17.65 -5.10
C ALA A 107 6.06 -16.57 -5.56
N ARG A 108 6.28 -16.44 -6.88
CA ARG A 108 7.06 -15.33 -7.44
C ARG A 108 6.43 -13.97 -7.15
N GLN A 109 5.09 -13.89 -7.18
CA GLN A 109 4.40 -12.65 -6.79
C GLN A 109 4.60 -12.31 -5.31
N LEU A 110 4.62 -13.30 -4.42
CA LEU A 110 4.92 -13.07 -3.00
C LEU A 110 6.31 -12.47 -2.78
N GLU A 111 7.34 -13.02 -3.45
CA GLU A 111 8.70 -12.47 -3.36
C GLU A 111 8.80 -11.05 -3.92
N ASN A 112 8.14 -10.79 -5.06
CA ASN A 112 8.05 -9.45 -5.62
C ASN A 112 7.37 -8.49 -4.64
N LEU A 113 6.23 -8.90 -4.07
CA LEU A 113 5.45 -8.11 -3.12
C LEU A 113 6.28 -7.72 -1.90
N ARG A 114 7.07 -8.65 -1.34
CA ARG A 114 7.99 -8.37 -0.21
C ARG A 114 9.04 -7.33 -0.59
N ARG A 115 9.66 -7.45 -1.76
CA ARG A 115 10.64 -6.45 -2.25
C ARG A 115 10.03 -5.07 -2.44
N MET A 116 8.83 -5.00 -3.00
CA MET A 116 8.10 -3.73 -3.19
C MET A 116 7.70 -3.10 -1.85
N GLN A 117 7.27 -3.90 -0.88
CA GLN A 117 7.00 -3.41 0.48
C GLN A 117 8.23 -2.79 1.13
N ASP A 118 9.39 -3.43 1.02
CA ASP A 118 10.61 -2.93 1.63
C ASP A 118 11.11 -1.65 0.95
N SER A 119 10.97 -1.56 -0.38
CA SER A 119 11.23 -0.32 -1.12
C SER A 119 10.31 0.81 -0.68
N LEU A 120 9.00 0.54 -0.58
CA LEU A 120 8.01 1.53 -0.15
C LEU A 120 8.24 1.97 1.31
N LYS A 121 8.63 1.07 2.21
CA LYS A 121 9.03 1.40 3.59
C LYS A 121 10.26 2.31 3.64
N ALA A 122 11.24 2.09 2.76
CA ALA A 122 12.44 2.90 2.70
C ALA A 122 12.14 4.33 2.22
N GLN A 123 11.29 4.46 1.19
CA GLN A 123 10.95 5.77 0.60
C GLN A 123 9.94 6.57 1.42
N SER A 124 9.04 5.88 2.13
CA SER A 124 8.05 6.51 3.02
C SER A 124 8.63 7.11 4.29
N GLY A 125 9.91 6.84 4.61
CA GLY A 125 10.48 7.20 5.91
C GLY A 125 9.91 6.40 7.08
N ALA A 126 9.07 5.39 6.83
CA ALA A 126 8.49 4.51 7.85
C ALA A 126 9.51 3.54 8.51
N SER A 127 10.80 3.67 8.17
CA SER A 127 11.92 2.95 8.79
C SER A 127 12.53 3.69 10.00
N LYS A 128 11.89 4.74 10.53
CA LYS A 128 12.32 5.46 11.74
C LYS A 128 11.24 5.51 12.80
#